data_AF-A0A1X9T0G0-F1
#
_entry.id   AF-A0A1X9T0G0-F1
#
_cell.length_a   1.000
_cell.length_b   1.000
_cell.length_c   1.000
_cell.angle_alpha   90.00
_cell.angle_beta   90.00
_cell.angle_gamma   90.00
#
_symmetry.space_group_name_H-M   'P 1'
#
loop_
_entity.id
_entity.type
_entity.pdbx_description
1 polymer ?
#
loop_
_entity_poly.entity_id
_entity_poly.type
_entity_poly.pdbx_seq_one_letter_code
_entity_poly.pdbx_strand_id
1 'polypeptide(L)'
;MQGALSSKTIRKAGNNLKLNQAKKDDLDAISTFRSNHVQLMKMLVKTISKKLPKPLFIARRLKRLNSIQAKLQRFDGMCLDRMQDIGGVRAVFKNNNEVKQFVKSIQNVYYGKRSVLEIVKENDYIGNPKDDGYRSYHIIFKYNGKIDEISGYHIELQLRDLLQHCWATAVEVLALRSSTNIKAGYGDEYFKRFFWLCAELLAGNEDYKEEIKKLDKKYQILTLLSSLNVVADKLDNKDNADDLYLMVLDIKDGILKLSAFGKGQLEMAKNIYQSLETNESTQSILVSVDSVKKLKRAYPNYFLDAKRFIKEVRERTK
;
A
#
# COMPACT_ATOMS: atom_id res chain seq x y z
N MET A 1 13.75 20.92 16.20
CA MET A 1 14.46 19.72 15.69
C MET A 1 14.27 18.61 16.70
N GLN A 2 13.45 17.60 16.40
CA GLN A 2 13.48 16.35 17.17
C GLN A 2 14.70 15.55 16.69
N GLY A 3 15.57 15.15 17.61
CA GLY A 3 16.80 14.40 17.28
C GLY A 3 16.52 13.02 16.67
N ALA A 4 17.53 12.41 16.08
CA ALA A 4 17.46 11.07 15.52
C ALA A 4 16.94 10.06 16.57
N LEU A 5 15.88 9.32 16.24
CA LEU A 5 15.39 8.25 17.10
C LEU A 5 16.38 7.08 17.10
N SER A 6 16.83 6.67 18.28
CA SER A 6 17.68 5.48 18.39
C SER A 6 16.91 4.21 17.99
N SER A 7 17.58 3.23 17.38
CA SER A 7 16.97 1.92 17.08
C SER A 7 16.42 1.24 18.34
N LYS A 8 17.05 1.47 19.51
CA LYS A 8 16.57 0.96 20.80
C LYS A 8 15.21 1.55 21.18
N THR A 9 15.03 2.87 20.98
CA THR A 9 13.75 3.55 21.22
C THR A 9 12.66 3.00 20.30
N ILE A 10 12.96 2.88 19.00
CA ILE A 10 12.01 2.36 18.00
C ILE A 10 11.62 0.92 18.31
N ARG A 11 12.58 0.06 18.68
CA ARG A 11 12.33 -1.33 19.11
C ARG A 11 11.43 -1.40 20.34
N LYS A 12 11.72 -0.60 21.37
CA LYS A 12 10.92 -0.56 22.60
C LYS A 12 9.47 -0.16 22.30
N ALA A 13 9.28 0.93 21.55
CA ALA A 13 7.95 1.38 21.16
C ALA A 13 7.18 0.33 20.35
N GLY A 14 7.87 -0.33 19.40
CA GLY A 14 7.31 -1.45 18.62
C GLY A 14 6.90 -2.63 19.49
N ASN A 15 7.71 -3.01 20.48
CA ASN A 15 7.39 -4.11 21.40
C ASN A 15 6.18 -3.76 22.28
N ASN A 16 6.12 -2.54 22.81
CA ASN A 16 4.96 -2.08 23.57
C ASN A 16 3.70 -2.08 22.70
N LEU A 17 3.80 -1.64 21.44
CA LEU A 17 2.68 -1.71 20.49
C LEU A 17 2.24 -3.15 20.24
N LYS A 18 3.19 -4.08 20.01
CA LYS A 18 2.91 -5.51 19.82
C LYS A 18 2.09 -6.09 20.98
N LEU A 19 2.40 -5.69 22.21
CA LEU A 19 1.79 -6.16 23.45
C LEU A 19 0.51 -5.40 23.86
N ASN A 20 0.03 -4.45 23.07
CA ASN A 20 -1.07 -3.53 23.45
C ASN A 20 -0.77 -2.69 24.71
N GLN A 21 0.50 -2.35 24.92
CA GLN A 21 1.00 -1.59 26.09
C GLN A 21 1.64 -0.24 25.69
N ALA A 22 1.49 0.18 24.43
CA ALA A 22 2.05 1.44 23.93
C ALA A 22 1.46 2.64 24.66
N LYS A 23 2.33 3.48 25.22
CA LYS A 23 1.97 4.77 25.81
C LYS A 23 2.08 5.88 24.76
N LYS A 24 1.66 7.10 25.11
CA LYS A 24 1.76 8.27 24.24
C LYS A 24 3.16 8.46 23.65
N ASP A 25 4.21 8.38 24.47
CA ASP A 25 5.60 8.52 24.02
C ASP A 25 6.00 7.42 23.01
N ASP A 26 5.48 6.20 23.16
CA ASP A 26 5.72 5.13 22.19
C ASP A 26 5.03 5.45 20.86
N LEU A 27 3.78 5.91 20.90
CA LEU A 27 3.03 6.31 19.71
C LEU A 27 3.70 7.49 18.99
N ASP A 28 4.20 8.47 19.74
CA ASP A 28 4.94 9.62 19.20
C ASP A 28 6.25 9.16 18.55
N ALA A 29 7.01 8.26 19.18
CA ALA A 29 8.21 7.67 18.59
C ALA A 29 7.92 6.91 17.29
N ILE A 30 6.83 6.14 17.24
CA ILE A 30 6.40 5.41 16.04
C ILE A 30 5.96 6.39 14.95
N SER A 31 5.24 7.45 15.32
CA SER A 31 4.80 8.51 14.42
C SER A 31 5.99 9.23 13.78
N THR A 32 6.99 9.62 14.58
CA THR A 32 8.24 10.24 14.10
C THR A 32 9.04 9.25 13.23
N PHE A 33 9.14 7.98 13.63
CA PHE A 33 9.81 6.95 12.82
C PHE A 33 9.16 6.83 11.43
N ARG A 34 7.84 6.71 11.36
CA ARG A 34 7.09 6.64 10.09
C ARG A 34 7.27 7.92 9.27
N SER A 35 7.18 9.07 9.93
CA SER A 35 7.33 10.39 9.31
C SER A 35 8.67 10.57 8.59
N ASN A 36 9.75 10.10 9.19
CA ASN A 36 11.08 10.18 8.59
C ASN A 36 11.19 9.39 7.26
N HIS A 37 10.35 8.36 7.05
CA HIS A 37 10.31 7.62 5.79
C HIS A 37 9.76 8.43 4.61
N VAL A 38 9.04 9.53 4.86
CA VAL A 38 8.54 10.43 3.80
C VAL A 38 9.70 10.96 2.95
N GLN A 39 10.83 11.27 3.58
CA GLN A 39 12.01 11.76 2.88
C GLN A 39 12.63 10.70 1.98
N LEU A 40 12.71 9.44 2.43
CA LEU A 40 13.23 8.33 1.63
C LEU A 40 12.36 8.08 0.40
N MET A 41 11.03 8.07 0.58
CA MET A 41 10.09 7.94 -0.52
C MET A 41 10.27 9.08 -1.54
N LYS A 42 10.49 10.32 -1.09
CA LYS A 42 10.78 11.46 -1.98
C LYS A 42 12.10 11.28 -2.75
N MET A 43 13.16 10.79 -2.10
CA MET A 43 14.44 10.52 -2.75
C MET A 43 14.32 9.45 -3.84
N LEU A 44 13.62 8.35 -3.53
CA LEU A 44 13.38 7.28 -4.49
C LEU A 44 12.56 7.78 -5.68
N VAL A 45 11.42 8.44 -5.43
CA VAL A 45 10.56 8.98 -6.50
C VAL A 45 11.31 10.01 -7.36
N LYS A 46 12.13 10.87 -6.77
CA LYS A 46 12.98 11.81 -7.52
C LYS A 46 13.93 11.07 -8.47
N THR A 47 14.48 9.93 -8.05
CA THR A 47 15.35 9.12 -8.91
C THR A 47 14.54 8.46 -10.02
N ILE A 48 13.38 7.88 -9.70
CA ILE A 48 12.47 7.28 -10.68
C ILE A 48 12.09 8.31 -11.75
N SER A 49 11.61 9.48 -11.35
CA SER A 49 11.15 10.52 -12.27
C SER A 49 12.25 11.09 -13.18
N LYS A 50 13.52 11.06 -12.74
CA LYS A 50 14.65 11.63 -13.50
C LYS A 50 15.39 10.64 -14.37
N LYS A 51 15.46 9.36 -13.97
CA LYS A 51 16.39 8.39 -14.56
C LYS A 51 15.73 7.15 -15.13
N LEU A 52 14.45 6.90 -14.86
CA LEU A 52 13.79 5.64 -15.20
C LEU A 52 12.60 5.85 -16.15
N PRO A 53 12.18 4.79 -16.88
CA PRO A 53 10.95 4.82 -17.66
C PRO A 53 9.75 5.23 -16.79
N LYS A 54 8.87 6.08 -17.33
CA LYS A 54 7.76 6.65 -16.57
C LYS A 54 6.65 5.61 -16.33
N PRO A 55 6.29 5.31 -15.06
CA PRO A 55 5.08 4.55 -14.76
C PRO A 55 3.82 5.34 -15.15
N LEU A 56 2.67 4.67 -15.25
CA LEU A 56 1.38 5.33 -15.43
C LEU A 56 1.07 6.28 -14.28
N PHE A 57 1.39 5.83 -13.06
CA PHE A 57 1.35 6.63 -11.85
C PHE A 57 2.24 6.04 -10.77
N ILE A 58 2.69 6.92 -9.88
CA ILE A 58 3.36 6.57 -8.64
C ILE A 58 2.46 6.95 -7.46
N ALA A 59 2.41 6.06 -6.47
CA ALA A 59 1.70 6.26 -5.23
C ALA A 59 2.65 6.04 -4.06
N ARG A 60 2.56 6.89 -3.03
CA ARG A 60 3.38 6.82 -1.82
C ARG A 60 2.46 6.71 -0.61
N ARG A 61 2.77 5.80 0.32
CA ARG A 61 2.03 5.68 1.58
C ARG A 61 2.95 5.33 2.74
N LEU A 62 2.57 5.79 3.93
CA LEU A 62 3.10 5.26 5.17
C LEU A 62 2.26 4.04 5.59
N LYS A 63 2.91 3.02 6.15
CA LYS A 63 2.22 1.89 6.76
C LYS A 63 1.39 2.39 7.95
N ARG A 64 0.16 1.91 8.07
CA ARG A 64 -0.78 2.28 9.13
C ARG A 64 -0.39 1.65 10.47
N LEU A 65 -0.69 2.31 11.59
CA LEU A 65 -0.34 1.83 12.93
C LEU A 65 -0.85 0.40 13.20
N ASN A 66 -2.13 0.13 12.94
CA ASN A 66 -2.73 -1.19 13.15
C ASN A 66 -2.09 -2.26 12.24
N SER A 67 -1.68 -1.89 11.03
CA SER A 67 -0.95 -2.80 10.13
C SER A 67 0.48 -3.07 10.59
N ILE A 68 1.13 -2.11 11.25
CA ILE A 68 2.43 -2.30 11.89
C ILE A 68 2.26 -3.29 13.05
N GLN A 69 1.30 -3.02 13.94
CA GLN A 69 1.00 -3.88 15.09
C GLN A 69 0.70 -5.33 14.66
N ALA A 70 -0.23 -5.53 13.72
CA ALA A 70 -0.59 -6.86 13.22
C ALA A 70 0.61 -7.59 12.59
N LYS A 71 1.56 -6.86 11.97
CA LYS A 71 2.78 -7.45 11.42
C LYS A 71 3.75 -7.87 12.53
N LEU A 72 3.90 -7.06 13.59
CA LEU A 72 4.72 -7.38 14.75
C LEU A 72 4.19 -8.58 15.54
N GLN A 73 2.87 -8.75 15.60
CA GLN A 73 2.20 -9.87 16.26
C GLN A 73 2.30 -11.18 15.45
N ARG A 74 2.13 -11.09 14.13
CA ARG A 74 2.11 -12.26 13.22
C ARG A 74 3.48 -12.91 13.01
N PHE A 75 4.55 -12.14 12.93
CA PHE A 75 5.88 -12.66 12.62
C PHE A 75 6.75 -12.64 13.87
N ASP A 76 7.12 -13.83 14.34
CA ASP A 76 8.01 -13.94 15.49
C ASP A 76 9.40 -13.36 15.16
N GLY A 77 10.03 -12.73 16.14
CA GLY A 77 11.29 -11.98 15.96
C GLY A 77 11.21 -10.69 15.13
N MET A 78 10.05 -10.30 14.58
CA MET A 78 9.88 -9.04 13.86
C MET A 78 10.06 -7.84 14.81
N CYS A 79 10.91 -6.88 14.42
CA CYS A 79 11.14 -5.64 15.17
C CYS A 79 10.82 -4.43 14.29
N LEU A 80 10.28 -3.37 14.90
CA LEU A 80 9.83 -2.19 14.17
C LEU A 80 10.95 -1.48 13.40
N ASP A 81 12.13 -1.34 13.99
CA ASP A 81 13.30 -0.70 13.36
C ASP A 81 13.85 -1.47 12.16
N ARG A 82 13.53 -2.77 12.05
CA ARG A 82 13.90 -3.64 10.93
C ARG A 82 12.79 -3.80 9.90
N MET A 83 11.63 -3.19 10.12
CA MET A 83 10.47 -3.35 9.24
C MET A 83 10.71 -2.63 7.91
N GLN A 84 10.69 -3.39 6.82
CA GLN A 84 11.13 -2.92 5.49
C GLN A 84 10.08 -2.07 4.74
N ASP A 85 8.81 -2.19 5.11
CA ASP A 85 7.65 -1.65 4.40
C ASP A 85 6.94 -0.54 5.18
N ILE A 86 7.67 0.23 6.01
CA ILE A 86 7.15 1.41 6.71
C ILE A 86 6.83 2.53 5.72
N GLY A 87 7.78 2.86 4.85
CA GLY A 87 7.57 3.70 3.67
C GLY A 87 7.41 2.85 2.43
N GLY A 88 6.26 2.97 1.76
CA GLY A 88 5.95 2.22 0.55
C GLY A 88 5.77 3.13 -0.65
N VAL A 89 6.51 2.86 -1.72
CA VAL A 89 6.32 3.44 -3.06
C VAL A 89 5.73 2.36 -3.96
N ARG A 90 4.68 2.70 -4.69
CA ARG A 90 4.08 1.83 -5.71
C ARG A 90 4.18 2.50 -7.06
N ALA A 91 4.78 1.82 -8.03
CA ALA A 91 4.78 2.24 -9.42
C ALA A 91 3.91 1.26 -10.23
N VAL A 92 2.94 1.80 -10.96
CA VAL A 92 1.99 0.99 -11.75
C VAL A 92 2.22 1.21 -13.24
N PHE A 93 2.31 0.11 -13.99
CA PHE A 93 2.64 0.06 -15.42
C PHE A 93 1.48 -0.53 -16.22
N LYS A 94 1.50 -0.37 -17.55
CA LYS A 94 0.42 -0.87 -18.41
C LYS A 94 0.36 -2.40 -18.41
N ASN A 95 1.52 -3.05 -18.42
CA ASN A 95 1.66 -4.51 -18.53
C ASN A 95 2.99 -4.99 -17.90
N ASN A 96 3.15 -6.30 -17.77
CA ASN A 96 4.35 -6.91 -17.19
C ASN A 96 5.64 -6.70 -18.00
N ASN A 97 5.56 -6.42 -19.30
CA ASN A 97 6.76 -6.13 -20.09
C ASN A 97 7.38 -4.80 -19.67
N GLU A 98 6.56 -3.77 -19.44
CA GLU A 98 7.01 -2.49 -18.89
C GLU A 98 7.59 -2.66 -17.47
N VAL A 99 6.99 -3.52 -16.63
CA VAL A 99 7.55 -3.85 -15.31
C VAL A 99 8.95 -4.45 -15.45
N LYS A 100 9.14 -5.45 -16.32
CA LYS A 100 10.43 -6.10 -16.55
C LYS A 100 11.50 -5.11 -17.07
N GLN A 101 11.12 -4.21 -17.98
CA GLN A 101 12.02 -3.15 -18.47
C GLN A 101 12.42 -2.18 -17.35
N PHE A 102 11.46 -1.82 -16.49
CA PHE A 102 11.72 -0.96 -15.35
C PHE A 102 12.65 -1.62 -14.32
N VAL A 103 12.47 -2.91 -14.02
CA VAL A 103 13.36 -3.70 -13.14
C VAL A 103 14.81 -3.65 -13.65
N LYS A 104 15.03 -3.92 -14.94
CA LYS A 104 16.39 -3.81 -15.53
C LYS A 104 16.97 -2.39 -15.39
N SER A 105 16.14 -1.38 -15.64
CA SER A 105 16.56 0.02 -15.58
C SER A 105 16.94 0.44 -14.15
N ILE A 106 16.15 0.04 -13.15
CA ILE A 106 16.43 0.39 -11.75
C ILE A 106 17.66 -0.36 -11.21
N GLN A 107 17.84 -1.63 -11.58
CA GLN A 107 19.04 -2.39 -11.28
C GLN A 107 20.29 -1.72 -11.86
N ASN A 108 20.25 -1.29 -13.13
CA ASN A 108 21.36 -0.55 -13.75
C ASN A 108 21.69 0.76 -13.04
N VAL A 109 20.70 1.45 -12.48
CA VAL A 109 20.91 2.70 -11.73
C VAL A 109 21.59 2.46 -10.38
N TYR A 110 21.24 1.37 -9.68
CA TYR A 110 21.63 1.16 -8.28
C TYR A 110 22.74 0.12 -8.05
N TYR A 111 22.89 -0.90 -8.89
CA TYR A 111 23.95 -1.92 -8.73
C TYR A 111 25.33 -1.45 -9.23
N GLY A 112 25.40 -0.44 -10.08
CA GLY A 112 26.67 0.03 -10.67
C GLY A 112 27.35 1.20 -9.96
N LYS A 113 26.76 1.80 -8.91
CA LYS A 113 27.25 3.08 -8.32
C LYS A 113 27.03 3.14 -6.82
N ARG A 114 27.94 3.80 -6.09
CA ARG A 114 27.69 4.24 -4.71
C ARG A 114 26.49 5.20 -4.72
N SER A 115 25.36 4.74 -4.21
CA SER A 115 24.11 5.48 -4.11
C SER A 115 23.73 5.63 -2.63
N VAL A 116 23.02 6.71 -2.30
CA VAL A 116 22.47 6.91 -0.95
C VAL A 116 21.38 5.90 -0.60
N LEU A 117 20.77 5.27 -1.61
CA LEU A 117 19.87 4.13 -1.48
C LEU A 117 20.53 2.91 -2.11
N GLU A 118 20.63 1.82 -1.36
CA GLU A 118 21.15 0.52 -1.79
C GLU A 118 20.00 -0.47 -1.94
N ILE A 119 19.98 -1.26 -3.02
CA ILE A 119 19.05 -2.40 -3.12
C ILE A 119 19.59 -3.52 -2.23
N VAL A 120 18.82 -3.91 -1.21
CA VAL A 120 19.21 -4.96 -0.25
C VAL A 120 18.41 -6.24 -0.39
N LYS A 121 17.26 -6.19 -1.08
CA LYS A 121 16.43 -7.38 -1.33
C LYS A 121 15.52 -7.15 -2.54
N GLU A 122 15.36 -8.17 -3.36
CA GLU A 122 14.38 -8.23 -4.45
C GLU A 122 13.53 -9.49 -4.30
N ASN A 123 12.22 -9.40 -4.54
CA ASN A 123 11.33 -10.55 -4.61
C ASN A 123 10.47 -10.45 -5.86
N ASP A 124 10.60 -11.43 -6.75
CA ASP A 124 9.79 -11.54 -7.96
C ASP A 124 8.53 -12.36 -7.70
N TYR A 125 7.48 -11.72 -7.18
CA TYR A 125 6.17 -12.36 -7.04
C TYR A 125 5.38 -12.37 -8.36
N ILE A 126 5.92 -11.85 -9.46
CA ILE A 126 5.28 -11.98 -10.78
C ILE A 126 5.57 -13.38 -11.33
N GLY A 127 6.86 -13.77 -11.30
CA GLY A 127 7.34 -15.10 -11.68
C GLY A 127 7.05 -16.17 -10.63
N ASN A 128 7.09 -15.81 -9.34
CA ASN A 128 6.83 -16.72 -8.21
C ASN A 128 5.72 -16.16 -7.31
N PRO A 129 4.44 -16.26 -7.73
CA PRO A 129 3.30 -15.72 -6.97
C PRO A 129 3.26 -16.27 -5.55
N LYS A 130 2.67 -15.52 -4.63
CA LYS A 130 2.37 -16.05 -3.28
C LYS A 130 1.22 -17.06 -3.33
N ASP A 131 1.08 -17.84 -2.26
CA ASP A 131 0.04 -18.87 -2.13
C ASP A 131 -1.39 -18.35 -2.29
N ASP A 132 -1.63 -17.06 -1.99
CA ASP A 132 -2.92 -16.39 -2.16
C ASP A 132 -3.17 -15.88 -3.60
N GLY A 133 -2.24 -16.10 -4.53
CA GLY A 133 -2.28 -15.60 -5.90
C GLY A 133 -1.71 -14.18 -6.05
N TYR A 134 -1.20 -13.56 -4.99
CA TYR A 134 -0.63 -12.22 -5.07
C TYR A 134 0.59 -12.16 -6.00
N ARG A 135 0.59 -11.15 -6.90
CA ARG A 135 1.66 -10.87 -7.86
C ARG A 135 2.11 -9.41 -7.83
N SER A 136 3.42 -9.19 -7.81
CA SER A 136 4.10 -7.88 -7.88
C SER A 136 5.62 -8.11 -7.87
N TYR A 137 6.43 -7.16 -8.33
CA TYR A 137 7.88 -7.18 -8.10
C TYR A 137 8.24 -6.24 -6.95
N HIS A 138 8.90 -6.73 -5.90
CA HIS A 138 9.24 -5.95 -4.71
C HIS A 138 10.74 -5.69 -4.63
N ILE A 139 11.12 -4.44 -4.41
CA ILE A 139 12.52 -4.04 -4.21
C ILE A 139 12.61 -3.31 -2.88
N ILE A 140 13.46 -3.79 -1.98
CA ILE A 140 13.75 -3.14 -0.70
C ILE A 140 15.02 -2.34 -0.85
N PHE A 141 14.94 -1.05 -0.52
CA PHE A 141 16.09 -0.18 -0.44
C PHE A 141 16.46 0.08 1.02
N LYS A 142 17.76 0.17 1.31
CA LYS A 142 18.30 0.66 2.57
C LYS A 142 18.98 2.01 2.34
N TYR A 143 18.77 2.96 3.24
CA TYR A 143 19.44 4.25 3.20
C TYR A 143 20.84 4.17 3.84
N ASN A 144 21.87 4.52 3.07
CA ASN A 144 23.28 4.55 3.48
C ASN A 144 23.92 5.94 3.26
N GLY A 145 23.10 7.00 3.22
CA GLY A 145 23.60 8.37 3.06
C GLY A 145 24.03 9.03 4.38
N LYS A 146 24.19 10.36 4.35
CA LYS A 146 24.73 11.17 5.46
C LYS A 146 23.67 11.77 6.40
N ILE A 147 22.39 11.45 6.21
CA ILE A 147 21.31 11.97 7.06
C ILE A 147 21.10 10.98 8.21
N ASP A 148 21.57 11.36 9.39
CA ASP A 148 21.64 10.48 10.55
C ASP A 148 20.25 10.03 11.03
N GLU A 149 19.23 10.88 10.91
CA GLU A 149 17.86 10.62 11.36
C GLU A 149 17.14 9.49 10.62
N ILE A 150 17.70 9.08 9.48
CA ILE A 150 17.19 8.02 8.62
C ILE A 150 18.25 6.98 8.25
N SER A 151 19.42 7.05 8.87
CA SER A 151 20.51 6.10 8.60
C SER A 151 20.06 4.67 8.84
N GLY A 152 20.23 3.81 7.84
CA GLY A 152 19.82 2.40 7.88
C GLY A 152 18.32 2.14 7.74
N TYR A 153 17.49 3.16 7.53
CA TYR A 153 16.05 2.97 7.30
C TYR A 153 15.81 2.27 5.97
N HIS A 154 14.68 1.55 5.90
CA HIS A 154 14.29 0.79 4.70
C HIS A 154 13.04 1.40 4.06
N ILE A 155 12.96 1.30 2.73
CA ILE A 155 11.72 1.55 1.99
C ILE A 155 11.46 0.43 1.00
N GLU A 156 10.19 0.17 0.75
CA GLU A 156 9.73 -0.82 -0.22
C GLU A 156 9.24 -0.12 -1.49
N LEU A 157 9.71 -0.58 -2.64
CA LEU A 157 9.17 -0.28 -3.95
C LEU A 157 8.40 -1.48 -4.49
N GLN A 158 7.11 -1.30 -4.75
CA GLN A 158 6.25 -2.29 -5.39
C GLN A 158 6.02 -1.90 -6.84
N LEU A 159 6.37 -2.79 -7.76
CA LEU A 159 6.07 -2.65 -9.19
C LEU A 159 4.90 -3.57 -9.52
N ARG A 160 3.86 -3.02 -10.15
CA ARG A 160 2.68 -3.76 -10.56
C ARG A 160 2.27 -3.36 -11.97
N ASP A 161 1.73 -4.30 -12.72
CA ASP A 161 0.89 -3.92 -13.86
C ASP A 161 -0.53 -3.54 -13.40
N LEU A 162 -1.38 -3.13 -14.36
CA LEU A 162 -2.74 -2.72 -14.08
C LEU A 162 -3.63 -3.87 -13.56
N LEU A 163 -3.40 -5.12 -13.99
CA LEU A 163 -4.20 -6.27 -13.60
C LEU A 163 -3.86 -6.71 -12.18
N GLN A 164 -2.57 -6.75 -11.84
CA GLN A 164 -2.08 -6.98 -10.48
C GLN A 164 -2.58 -5.90 -9.52
N HIS A 165 -2.61 -4.64 -9.96
CA HIS A 165 -3.13 -3.53 -9.16
C HIS A 165 -4.65 -3.65 -8.91
N CYS A 166 -5.45 -3.98 -9.93
CA CYS A 166 -6.90 -4.13 -9.74
C CYS A 166 -7.26 -5.37 -8.91
N TRP A 167 -6.55 -6.49 -9.08
CA TRP A 167 -6.73 -7.69 -8.26
C TRP A 167 -6.47 -7.39 -6.78
N ALA A 168 -5.30 -6.81 -6.47
CA ALA A 168 -4.95 -6.49 -5.09
C ALA A 168 -5.89 -5.44 -4.47
N THR A 169 -6.42 -4.53 -5.30
CA THR A 169 -7.46 -3.58 -4.87
C THR A 169 -8.74 -4.33 -4.49
N ALA A 170 -9.22 -5.26 -5.31
CA ALA A 170 -10.46 -5.98 -5.04
C ALA A 170 -10.35 -6.83 -3.75
N VAL A 171 -9.20 -7.46 -3.52
CA VAL A 171 -8.89 -8.10 -2.24
C VAL A 171 -8.93 -7.06 -1.10
N GLU A 172 -8.22 -5.94 -1.21
CA GLU A 172 -8.26 -4.90 -0.16
C GLU A 172 -9.69 -4.37 0.10
N VAL A 173 -10.53 -4.22 -0.93
CA VAL A 173 -11.93 -3.78 -0.80
C VAL A 173 -12.77 -4.79 -0.02
N LEU A 174 -12.63 -6.08 -0.32
CA LEU A 174 -13.34 -7.11 0.43
C LEU A 174 -12.89 -7.15 1.90
N ALA A 175 -11.57 -7.02 2.16
CA ALA A 175 -10.99 -7.02 3.51
C ALA A 175 -11.59 -5.97 4.42
N LEU A 176 -11.77 -4.76 3.87
CA LEU A 176 -12.35 -3.64 4.59
C LEU A 176 -13.77 -3.97 5.06
N ARG A 177 -14.58 -4.61 4.23
CA ARG A 177 -15.96 -4.97 4.59
C ARG A 177 -16.03 -6.02 5.68
N SER A 178 -15.30 -7.14 5.53
CA SER A 178 -15.33 -8.23 6.53
C SER A 178 -14.82 -7.81 7.90
N SER A 179 -14.08 -6.70 8.01
CA SER A 179 -13.66 -6.15 9.31
C SER A 179 -14.77 -5.37 10.05
N THR A 180 -15.79 -4.89 9.34
CA THR A 180 -16.83 -3.98 9.87
C THR A 180 -18.20 -4.60 10.01
N ASN A 181 -18.51 -5.57 9.16
CA ASN A 181 -19.74 -6.32 9.23
C ASN A 181 -19.35 -7.78 9.06
N ILE A 182 -19.85 -8.56 10.02
CA ILE A 182 -19.83 -10.01 10.08
C ILE A 182 -18.52 -10.56 10.69
N LYS A 183 -18.71 -11.35 11.75
CA LYS A 183 -17.97 -12.60 11.99
C LYS A 183 -18.12 -13.57 10.80
N ALA A 184 -17.93 -13.11 9.56
CA ALA A 184 -17.86 -13.91 8.34
C ALA A 184 -16.53 -13.58 7.71
N GLY A 185 -15.56 -14.40 8.12
CA GLY A 185 -14.76 -15.10 7.14
C GLY A 185 -14.13 -14.22 6.08
N TYR A 186 -13.28 -13.27 6.48
CA TYR A 186 -12.09 -12.95 5.68
C TYR A 186 -11.07 -14.11 5.64
N GLY A 187 -11.62 -15.32 5.53
CA GLY A 187 -11.10 -16.59 5.99
C GLY A 187 -11.98 -17.75 5.52
N ASP A 188 -13.13 -17.47 4.90
CA ASP A 188 -13.86 -18.51 4.20
C ASP A 188 -13.03 -18.93 2.97
N GLU A 189 -12.70 -20.20 2.91
CA GLU A 189 -11.87 -20.81 1.86
C GLU A 189 -12.36 -20.48 0.44
N TYR A 190 -13.66 -20.23 0.25
CA TYR A 190 -14.20 -19.87 -1.07
C TYR A 190 -13.75 -18.48 -1.56
N PHE A 191 -13.56 -17.48 -0.69
CA PHE A 191 -13.03 -16.18 -1.11
C PHE A 191 -11.56 -16.32 -1.51
N LYS A 192 -10.76 -17.02 -0.69
CA LYS A 192 -9.35 -17.29 -1.00
C LYS A 192 -9.22 -18.01 -2.34
N ARG A 193 -10.01 -19.08 -2.54
CA ARG A 193 -10.04 -19.83 -3.79
C ARG A 193 -10.48 -18.95 -4.97
N PHE A 194 -11.56 -18.19 -4.83
CA PHE A 194 -12.04 -17.30 -5.89
C PHE A 194 -10.96 -16.29 -6.32
N PHE A 195 -10.33 -15.60 -5.37
CA PHE A 195 -9.29 -14.63 -5.70
C PHE A 195 -8.03 -15.28 -6.27
N TRP A 196 -7.62 -16.44 -5.76
CA TRP A 196 -6.52 -17.20 -6.35
C TRP A 196 -6.80 -17.56 -7.82
N LEU A 197 -7.99 -18.08 -8.12
CA LEU A 197 -8.41 -18.41 -9.49
C LEU A 197 -8.42 -17.17 -10.38
N CYS A 198 -8.94 -16.05 -9.89
CA CYS A 198 -8.92 -14.78 -10.62
C CYS A 198 -7.49 -14.28 -10.86
N ALA A 199 -6.54 -14.50 -9.93
CA ALA A 199 -5.15 -14.12 -10.13
C ALA A 199 -4.54 -14.90 -11.30
N GLU A 200 -4.80 -16.21 -11.36
CA GLU A 200 -4.35 -17.07 -12.45
C GLU A 200 -4.99 -16.70 -13.79
N LEU A 201 -6.31 -16.42 -13.80
CA LEU A 201 -7.01 -15.93 -14.98
C LEU A 201 -6.43 -14.61 -15.53
N LEU A 202 -6.11 -13.68 -14.63
CA LEU A 202 -5.51 -12.40 -14.99
C LEU A 202 -4.05 -12.56 -15.47
N ALA A 203 -3.35 -13.61 -15.01
CA ALA A 203 -2.02 -13.97 -15.50
C ALA A 203 -2.06 -14.70 -16.85
N GLY A 204 -3.24 -15.08 -17.35
CA GLY A 204 -3.44 -15.72 -18.65
C GLY A 204 -3.73 -17.21 -18.60
N ASN A 205 -3.93 -17.81 -17.42
CA ASN A 205 -4.36 -19.19 -17.30
C ASN A 205 -5.90 -19.28 -17.42
N GLU A 206 -6.36 -19.86 -18.52
CA GLU A 206 -7.79 -19.94 -18.85
C GLU A 206 -8.51 -21.15 -18.24
N ASP A 207 -7.80 -22.10 -17.63
CA ASP A 207 -8.36 -23.37 -17.14
C ASP A 207 -9.42 -23.17 -16.04
N TYR A 208 -9.36 -22.03 -15.35
CA TYR A 208 -10.17 -21.73 -14.17
C TYR A 208 -11.48 -21.01 -14.46
N LYS A 209 -11.79 -20.68 -15.72
CA LYS A 209 -12.99 -19.90 -16.11
C LYS A 209 -14.28 -20.49 -15.53
N GLU A 210 -14.48 -21.80 -15.67
CA GLU A 210 -15.70 -22.46 -15.22
C GLU A 210 -15.81 -22.54 -13.68
N GLU A 211 -14.70 -22.71 -12.97
CA GLU A 211 -14.70 -22.70 -11.51
C GLU A 211 -15.03 -21.30 -10.97
N ILE A 212 -14.46 -20.26 -11.57
CA ILE A 212 -14.76 -18.85 -11.24
C ILE A 212 -16.26 -18.58 -11.44
N LYS A 213 -16.85 -18.98 -12.57
CA LYS A 213 -18.30 -18.84 -12.82
C LYS A 213 -19.15 -19.54 -11.77
N LYS A 214 -18.80 -20.79 -11.41
CA LYS A 214 -19.54 -21.56 -10.39
C LYS A 214 -19.48 -20.90 -9.02
N LEU A 215 -18.29 -20.45 -8.60
CA LEU A 215 -18.12 -19.76 -7.32
C LEU A 215 -18.87 -18.42 -7.30
N ASP A 216 -18.75 -17.61 -8.36
CA ASP A 216 -19.46 -16.33 -8.43
C ASP A 216 -20.98 -16.52 -8.46
N LYS A 217 -21.49 -17.51 -9.21
CA LYS A 217 -22.93 -17.83 -9.22
C LYS A 217 -23.43 -18.23 -7.83
N LYS A 218 -22.66 -19.02 -7.09
CA LYS A 218 -23.03 -19.52 -5.76
C LYS A 218 -22.94 -18.45 -4.68
N TYR A 219 -21.86 -17.67 -4.66
CA TYR A 219 -21.53 -16.75 -3.56
C TYR A 219 -21.73 -15.27 -3.91
N GLN A 220 -22.09 -14.95 -5.16
CA GLN A 220 -22.39 -13.60 -5.64
C GLN A 220 -21.25 -12.59 -5.36
N ILE A 221 -20.00 -13.02 -5.54
CA ILE A 221 -18.79 -12.27 -5.12
C ILE A 221 -18.62 -11.00 -5.94
N LEU A 222 -18.79 -11.07 -7.26
CA LEU A 222 -18.71 -9.89 -8.14
C LEU A 222 -19.87 -8.92 -7.86
N THR A 223 -21.06 -9.43 -7.56
CA THR A 223 -22.22 -8.61 -7.14
C THR A 223 -21.92 -7.89 -5.84
N LEU A 224 -21.38 -8.60 -4.84
CA LEU A 224 -20.94 -8.05 -3.57
C LEU A 224 -19.90 -6.94 -3.75
N LEU A 225 -18.90 -7.14 -4.61
CA LEU A 225 -17.91 -6.11 -4.91
C LEU A 225 -18.51 -4.90 -5.65
N SER A 226 -19.54 -5.11 -6.48
CA SER A 226 -20.17 -4.05 -7.27
C SER A 226 -21.15 -3.17 -6.48
N SER A 227 -21.75 -3.70 -5.41
CA SER A 227 -22.71 -2.96 -4.59
C SER A 227 -22.02 -1.96 -3.66
N LEU A 228 -20.69 -2.07 -3.52
CA LEU A 228 -19.89 -1.15 -2.72
C LEU A 228 -19.78 0.19 -3.44
N ASN A 229 -20.36 1.20 -2.81
CA ASN A 229 -20.24 2.58 -3.24
C ASN A 229 -19.83 3.43 -2.04
N VAL A 230 -19.08 4.47 -2.34
CA VAL A 230 -18.67 5.47 -1.37
C VAL A 230 -18.99 6.83 -1.94
N VAL A 231 -19.60 7.67 -1.11
CA VAL A 231 -19.71 9.09 -1.36
C VAL A 231 -18.40 9.72 -0.92
N ALA A 232 -17.62 10.21 -1.87
CA ALA A 232 -16.37 10.91 -1.59
C ALA A 232 -16.60 12.42 -1.60
N ASP A 233 -16.06 13.11 -0.59
CA ASP A 233 -16.04 14.57 -0.57
C ASP A 233 -15.33 15.11 -1.83
N LYS A 234 -15.80 16.26 -2.30
CA LYS A 234 -15.12 16.97 -3.39
C LYS A 234 -13.83 17.57 -2.83
N LEU A 235 -12.70 17.20 -3.43
CA LEU A 235 -11.45 17.95 -3.23
C LEU A 235 -11.49 19.22 -4.08
N ASP A 236 -11.13 20.35 -3.47
CA ASP A 236 -10.85 21.57 -4.23
C ASP A 236 -9.68 21.30 -5.19
N ASN A 237 -9.88 21.65 -6.48
CA ASN A 237 -8.97 21.35 -7.60
C ASN A 237 -7.64 22.14 -7.58
N LYS A 238 -7.01 22.31 -6.42
CA LYS A 238 -5.63 22.80 -6.34
C LYS A 238 -4.69 21.62 -6.58
N ASP A 239 -4.43 21.35 -7.86
CA ASP A 239 -3.48 20.34 -8.32
C ASP A 239 -2.04 20.80 -8.01
N ASN A 240 -1.45 20.33 -6.91
CA ASN A 240 -0.01 20.45 -6.66
C ASN A 240 0.64 19.07 -6.54
N ALA A 241 1.70 18.86 -7.33
CA ALA A 241 2.55 17.70 -7.17
C ALA A 241 3.23 17.75 -5.78
N ASP A 242 3.25 16.60 -5.09
CA ASP A 242 3.76 16.40 -3.72
C ASP A 242 2.86 16.82 -2.55
N ASP A 243 1.59 17.14 -2.81
CA ASP A 243 0.61 17.28 -1.73
C ASP A 243 0.42 15.95 -1.00
N LEU A 244 0.12 16.07 0.29
CA LEU A 244 -0.31 14.96 1.13
C LEU A 244 -1.83 14.97 1.17
N TYR A 245 -2.42 13.79 1.00
CA TYR A 245 -3.84 13.58 1.10
C TYR A 245 -4.10 12.66 2.29
N LEU A 246 -4.91 13.15 3.23
CA LEU A 246 -5.50 12.33 4.27
C LEU A 246 -6.85 11.85 3.77
N MET A 247 -7.00 10.53 3.71
CA MET A 247 -8.24 9.86 3.32
C MET A 247 -8.81 9.18 4.56
N VAL A 248 -10.04 9.54 4.94
CA VAL A 248 -10.74 8.95 6.08
C VAL A 248 -12.02 8.32 5.57
N LEU A 249 -12.04 7.00 5.51
CA LEU A 249 -13.20 6.22 5.09
C LEU A 249 -14.00 5.78 6.32
N ASP A 250 -15.22 6.26 6.43
CA ASP A 250 -16.24 5.63 7.28
C ASP A 250 -16.91 4.52 6.47
N ILE A 251 -16.67 3.27 6.84
CA ILE A 251 -17.20 2.11 6.12
C ILE A 251 -18.68 1.91 6.44
N LYS A 252 -19.13 2.28 7.65
CA LYS A 252 -20.51 2.09 8.09
C LYS A 252 -21.43 3.01 7.28
N ASP A 253 -21.03 4.27 7.17
CA ASP A 253 -21.82 5.29 6.48
C ASP A 253 -21.47 5.38 4.99
N GLY A 254 -20.38 4.74 4.55
CA GLY A 254 -19.93 4.77 3.16
C GLY A 254 -19.46 6.16 2.73
N ILE A 255 -18.86 6.93 3.64
CA ILE A 255 -18.42 8.30 3.41
C ILE A 255 -16.90 8.36 3.43
N LEU A 256 -16.30 8.91 2.37
CA LEU A 256 -14.88 9.18 2.28
C LEU A 256 -14.62 10.68 2.38
N LYS A 257 -14.02 11.09 3.50
CA LYS A 257 -13.52 12.45 3.68
C LYS A 257 -12.10 12.57 3.15
N LEU A 258 -11.87 13.63 2.39
CA LEU A 258 -10.59 13.91 1.75
C LEU A 258 -10.06 15.26 2.23
N SER A 259 -8.86 15.28 2.80
CA SER A 259 -8.18 16.51 3.20
C SER A 259 -6.84 16.62 2.50
N ALA A 260 -6.58 17.75 1.84
CA ALA A 260 -5.33 18.04 1.16
C ALA A 260 -4.44 18.94 2.02
N PHE A 261 -3.14 18.64 2.06
CA PHE A 261 -2.14 19.40 2.78
C PHE A 261 -1.01 19.76 1.83
N GLY A 262 -0.78 21.07 1.69
CA GLY A 262 0.25 21.63 0.81
C GLY A 262 1.67 21.53 1.40
N LYS A 263 2.63 22.08 0.65
CA LYS A 263 4.02 22.20 1.09
C LYS A 263 4.11 22.94 2.43
N GLY A 264 4.81 22.37 3.40
CA GLY A 264 4.97 22.93 4.75
C GLY A 264 3.93 22.46 5.77
N GLN A 265 2.81 21.88 5.36
CA GLN A 265 1.77 21.37 6.27
C GLN A 265 1.98 19.91 6.69
N LEU A 266 3.19 19.38 6.49
CA LEU A 266 3.53 17.99 6.80
C LEU A 266 3.25 17.65 8.28
N GLU A 267 3.67 18.50 9.22
CA GLU A 267 3.44 18.28 10.66
C GLU A 267 1.96 18.33 11.03
N MET A 268 1.20 19.26 10.45
CA MET A 268 -0.24 19.34 10.66
C MET A 268 -0.95 18.08 10.15
N ALA A 269 -0.63 17.64 8.94
CA ALA A 269 -1.20 16.43 8.35
C ALA A 269 -0.92 15.19 9.22
N LYS A 270 0.29 15.09 9.78
CA LYS A 270 0.69 14.00 10.68
C LYS A 270 -0.09 14.03 11.99
N ASN A 271 -0.21 15.19 12.63
CA ASN A 271 -0.91 15.31 13.91
C ASN A 271 -2.39 14.94 13.78
N ILE A 272 -3.05 15.40 12.71
CA ILE A 272 -4.44 15.02 12.41
C ILE A 272 -4.52 13.53 12.10
N TYR A 273 -3.59 12.98 11.31
CA TYR A 273 -3.59 11.56 10.98
C TYR A 273 -3.42 10.69 12.24
N GLN A 274 -2.49 11.03 13.11
CA GLN A 274 -2.21 10.30 14.35
C GLN A 274 -3.42 10.28 15.30
N SER A 275 -4.16 11.39 15.42
CA SER A 275 -5.37 11.43 16.25
C SER A 275 -6.53 10.58 15.71
N LEU A 276 -6.54 10.29 14.40
CA LEU A 276 -7.53 9.44 13.76
C LEU A 276 -7.16 7.96 13.77
N GLU A 277 -5.90 7.60 13.99
CA GLU A 277 -5.46 6.20 13.99
C GLU A 277 -5.92 5.42 15.23
N THR A 278 -6.32 6.10 16.29
CA THR A 278 -6.93 5.48 17.48
C THR A 278 -8.43 5.20 17.33
N ASN A 279 -9.05 5.65 16.23
CA ASN A 279 -10.48 5.43 16.00
C ASN A 279 -10.71 4.13 15.20
N GLU A 280 -11.30 3.14 15.85
CA GLU A 280 -11.63 1.84 15.24
C GLU A 280 -12.78 1.91 14.23
N SER A 281 -13.62 2.95 14.27
CA SER A 281 -14.79 3.07 13.37
C SER A 281 -14.43 3.56 11.97
N THR A 282 -13.22 4.10 11.78
CA THR A 282 -12.80 4.69 10.50
C THR A 282 -11.49 4.09 10.00
N GLN A 283 -11.32 4.12 8.68
CA GLN A 283 -10.08 3.70 8.04
C GLN A 283 -9.38 4.93 7.48
N SER A 284 -8.36 5.39 8.20
CA SER A 284 -7.56 6.56 7.85
C SER A 284 -6.23 6.19 7.21
N ILE A 285 -5.82 6.93 6.17
CA ILE A 285 -4.49 6.80 5.57
C ILE A 285 -3.96 8.15 5.10
N LEU A 286 -2.67 8.37 5.33
CA LEU A 286 -1.93 9.49 4.76
C LEU A 286 -1.13 9.01 3.54
N VAL A 287 -1.43 9.61 2.39
CA VAL A 287 -0.85 9.22 1.10
C VAL A 287 -0.34 10.44 0.32
N SER A 288 0.49 10.19 -0.68
CA SER A 288 0.80 11.19 -1.70
C SER A 288 0.82 10.53 -3.07
N VAL A 289 0.38 11.27 -4.08
CA VAL A 289 0.29 10.84 -5.48
C VAL A 289 0.84 11.94 -6.40
N ASP A 290 1.16 11.60 -7.64
CA ASP A 290 1.72 12.57 -8.58
C ASP A 290 0.72 13.67 -9.02
N SER A 291 -0.59 13.42 -8.90
CA SER A 291 -1.68 14.38 -9.17
C SER A 291 -2.96 13.94 -8.48
N VAL A 292 -3.80 14.90 -8.03
CA VAL A 292 -5.07 14.60 -7.35
C VAL A 292 -6.02 13.78 -8.23
N LYS A 293 -5.98 14.02 -9.56
CA LYS A 293 -6.76 13.26 -10.56
C LYS A 293 -6.38 11.77 -10.58
N LYS A 294 -5.18 11.43 -10.10
CA LYS A 294 -4.69 10.05 -9.99
C LYS A 294 -4.96 9.43 -8.62
N LEU A 295 -5.44 10.19 -7.62
CA LEU A 295 -5.68 9.67 -6.26
C LEU A 295 -6.62 8.47 -6.26
N LYS A 296 -7.79 8.61 -6.92
CA LYS A 296 -8.76 7.51 -7.08
C LYS A 296 -8.20 6.30 -7.83
N ARG A 297 -7.31 6.52 -8.81
CA ARG A 297 -6.65 5.43 -9.56
C ARG A 297 -5.57 4.72 -8.73
N ALA A 298 -4.89 5.45 -7.85
CA ALA A 298 -3.80 4.95 -7.02
C ALA A 298 -4.30 4.19 -5.78
N TYR A 299 -5.40 4.66 -5.19
CA TYR A 299 -6.03 4.07 -4.00
C TYR A 299 -7.54 3.79 -4.18
N PRO A 300 -7.94 3.04 -5.23
CA PRO A 300 -9.35 2.77 -5.51
C PRO A 300 -10.06 2.04 -4.36
N ASN A 301 -9.32 1.32 -3.52
CA ASN A 301 -9.85 0.64 -2.35
C ASN A 301 -10.47 1.58 -1.30
N TYR A 302 -9.95 2.80 -1.13
CA TYR A 302 -10.57 3.79 -0.24
C TYR A 302 -11.86 4.39 -0.81
N PHE A 303 -12.06 4.26 -2.12
CA PHE A 303 -13.31 4.60 -2.81
C PHE A 303 -14.24 3.37 -2.93
N LEU A 304 -13.86 2.24 -2.33
CA LEU A 304 -14.46 0.92 -2.51
C LEU A 304 -14.69 0.54 -3.98
N ASP A 305 -13.79 0.96 -4.87
CA ASP A 305 -13.95 0.80 -6.32
C ASP A 305 -13.22 -0.44 -6.84
N ALA A 306 -13.97 -1.53 -6.99
CA ALA A 306 -13.51 -2.77 -7.62
C ALA A 306 -13.91 -2.90 -9.11
N LYS A 307 -14.45 -1.84 -9.74
CA LYS A 307 -15.08 -1.93 -11.07
C LYS A 307 -14.16 -2.49 -12.14
N ARG A 308 -12.89 -2.10 -12.12
CA ARG A 308 -11.90 -2.60 -13.08
C ARG A 308 -11.68 -4.11 -12.93
N PHE A 309 -11.52 -4.59 -11.70
CA PHE A 309 -11.37 -6.02 -11.45
C PHE A 309 -12.59 -6.80 -11.96
N ILE A 310 -13.80 -6.35 -11.62
CA ILE A 310 -15.06 -6.97 -12.06
C ILE A 310 -15.14 -7.02 -13.58
N LYS A 311 -14.77 -5.93 -14.27
CA LYS A 311 -14.74 -5.87 -15.73
C LYS A 311 -13.79 -6.91 -16.31
N GLU A 312 -12.54 -6.94 -15.85
CA GLU A 312 -11.51 -7.84 -16.37
C GLU A 312 -11.87 -9.32 -16.13
N VAL A 313 -12.41 -9.65 -14.95
CA VAL A 313 -12.89 -11.02 -14.67
C VAL A 313 -14.02 -11.38 -15.60
N ARG A 314 -15.07 -10.55 -15.72
CA ARG A 314 -16.22 -10.81 -16.60
C ARG A 314 -15.80 -11.00 -18.05
N GLU A 315 -14.96 -10.12 -18.59
CA GLU A 315 -14.49 -10.20 -19.98
C GLU A 315 -13.69 -11.48 -20.24
N ARG A 316 -12.86 -11.92 -19.30
CA ARG A 316 -12.04 -13.12 -19.44
C ARG A 316 -12.78 -14.42 -19.13
N THR A 317 -13.88 -14.36 -18.40
CA THR A 317 -14.75 -15.53 -18.17
C THR A 317 -15.81 -15.73 -19.24
N LYS A 318 -16.00 -14.80 -20.19
CA LYS A 318 -16.87 -15.05 -21.34
C LYS A 318 -16.39 -16.28 -22.10
#